data_AF-A0AAV1L916-F1
#
_entry.id   AF-A0AAV1L916-F1
#
_cell.length_a   1.000
_cell.length_b   1.000
_cell.length_c   1.000
_cell.angle_alpha   90.00
_cell.angle_beta   90.00
_cell.angle_gamma   90.00
#
_symmetry.space_group_name_H-M   'P 1'
#
loop_
_entity.id
_entity.type
_entity.pdbx_description
1 polymer ?
#
loop_
_entity_poly.entity_id
_entity_poly.type
_entity_poly.pdbx_seq_one_letter_code
_entity_poly.pdbx_strand_id
1 'polypeptide(L)'
;MKIHTGEKRYSCNICEYKCIRKVDLQKHMKIHTGEKPFSCNICGYKSITKSYLQTHMKIHTGEKPFSCHMCKYQCIQKSSLQTYMKIHTGEKPFSCHICKYQCIRKSS
;
A
#
# COMPACT_ATOMS: atom_id res chain seq x y z
N MET A 1 -9.44 24.37 -6.35
CA MET A 1 -8.98 23.63 -7.54
C MET A 1 -7.45 23.53 -7.51
N LYS A 2 -6.87 22.34 -7.36
CA LYS A 2 -5.41 22.15 -7.50
C LYS A 2 -5.14 21.68 -8.92
N ILE A 3 -4.49 22.54 -9.68
CA ILE A 3 -4.13 22.37 -11.07
C ILE A 3 -3.17 21.18 -11.17
N HIS A 4 -3.58 20.14 -11.91
CA HIS A 4 -2.80 18.91 -12.09
C HIS A 4 -1.95 19.02 -13.36
N THR A 5 -0.91 19.85 -13.32
CA THR A 5 0.15 19.91 -14.35
C THR A 5 1.43 19.29 -13.78
N GLY A 6 1.35 18.02 -13.41
CA GLY A 6 2.47 17.29 -12.81
C GLY A 6 3.25 16.50 -13.84
N GLU A 7 4.03 17.15 -14.69
CA GLU A 7 4.99 16.43 -15.54
C GLU A 7 5.93 15.61 -14.65
N LYS A 8 5.97 14.29 -14.86
CA LYS A 8 6.85 13.39 -14.10
C LYS A 8 8.30 13.59 -14.56
N ARG A 9 9.03 14.47 -13.87
CA ARG A 9 10.40 14.88 -14.23
C ARG A 9 11.48 13.88 -13.83
N TYR A 10 11.24 13.03 -12.84
CA TYR A 10 12.26 12.11 -12.33
C TYR A 10 11.92 10.67 -12.69
N SER A 11 12.84 10.00 -13.38
CA SER A 11 12.73 8.59 -13.78
C SER A 11 13.75 7.72 -13.07
N CYS A 12 13.36 6.51 -12.73
CA CYS A 12 14.27 5.45 -12.33
C CYS A 12 15.06 4.97 -13.57
N ASN A 13 16.34 4.65 -13.36
CA ASN A 13 17.22 4.11 -14.40
C ASN A 13 17.23 2.56 -14.42
N ILE A 14 16.57 1.90 -13.47
CA ILE A 14 16.52 0.44 -13.34
C ILE A 14 15.15 -0.12 -13.75
N CYS A 15 14.08 0.66 -13.58
CA CYS A 15 12.73 0.27 -13.99
C CYS A 15 11.93 1.47 -14.52
N GLU A 16 10.70 1.23 -14.98
CA GLU A 16 9.84 2.25 -15.59
C GLU A 16 9.23 3.25 -14.59
N TYR A 17 9.62 3.21 -13.31
CA TYR A 17 9.08 4.09 -12.29
C TYR A 17 9.42 5.57 -12.58
N LYS A 18 8.39 6.43 -12.55
CA LYS A 18 8.53 7.89 -12.73
C LYS A 18 7.76 8.63 -11.64
N CYS A 19 8.36 9.70 -11.12
CA CYS A 19 7.77 10.54 -10.08
C CYS A 19 8.04 12.04 -10.32
N ILE A 20 7.32 12.87 -9.57
CA ILE A 20 7.39 14.34 -9.73
C ILE A 20 8.47 14.93 -8.81
N ARG A 21 8.77 14.31 -7.67
CA ARG A 21 9.71 14.83 -6.68
C ARG A 21 10.95 13.94 -6.57
N LYS A 22 12.14 14.55 -6.55
CA LYS A 22 13.42 13.84 -6.39
C LYS A 22 13.46 12.96 -5.14
N VAL A 23 12.85 13.40 -4.03
CA VAL A 23 12.79 12.64 -2.77
C VAL A 23 12.02 11.33 -2.90
N ASP A 24 11.03 11.26 -3.81
CA ASP A 24 10.28 10.04 -4.06
C ASP A 24 11.12 9.07 -4.90
N LEU A 25 11.90 9.58 -5.87
CA LEU A 25 12.86 8.78 -6.62
C LEU A 25 13.94 8.20 -5.69
N GLN A 26 14.52 9.01 -4.79
CA GLN A 26 15.52 8.53 -3.83
C GLN A 26 14.97 7.42 -2.92
N LYS A 27 13.73 7.56 -2.44
CA LYS A 27 13.06 6.49 -1.66
C LYS A 27 12.82 5.25 -2.51
N HIS A 28 12.42 5.42 -3.77
CA HIS A 28 12.21 4.32 -4.69
C HIS A 28 13.51 3.54 -4.95
N MET A 29 14.65 4.21 -5.13
CA MET A 29 15.94 3.53 -5.36
C MET A 29 16.31 2.55 -4.24
N LYS A 30 15.83 2.76 -3.01
CA LYS A 30 16.04 1.83 -1.89
C LYS A 30 15.42 0.45 -2.10
N ILE A 31 14.44 0.33 -3.00
CA ILE A 31 13.87 -0.96 -3.42
C ILE A 31 14.91 -1.76 -4.20
N HIS A 32 15.68 -1.09 -5.07
CA HIS A 32 16.72 -1.74 -5.87
C HIS A 32 17.96 -2.09 -5.06
N THR A 33 18.37 -1.23 -4.12
CA THR A 33 19.53 -1.49 -3.26
C THR A 33 19.21 -2.42 -2.09
N GLY A 34 17.93 -2.66 -1.79
CA GLY A 34 17.49 -3.42 -0.62
C GLY A 34 17.70 -2.69 0.71
N GLU A 35 18.12 -1.42 0.69
CA GLU A 35 18.38 -0.63 1.90
C GLU A 35 17.08 -0.41 2.69
N LYS A 36 17.03 -0.92 3.92
CA LYS A 36 15.89 -0.77 4.84
C LYS A 36 16.37 -0.18 6.16
N PRO A 37 16.55 1.16 6.23
CA PRO A 37 17.20 1.82 7.36
C PRO A 37 16.36 1.82 8.65
N PHE A 38 15.06 1.53 8.57
CA PHE A 38 14.17 1.53 9.74
C PHE A 38 13.89 0.10 10.17
N SER A 39 14.32 -0.29 11.37
CA SER A 39 14.10 -1.62 11.94
C SER A 39 13.03 -1.61 13.03
N CYS A 40 12.22 -2.66 13.06
CA CYS A 40 11.38 -2.98 14.21
C CYS A 40 12.27 -3.43 15.37
N ASN A 41 11.96 -2.97 16.57
CA ASN A 41 12.64 -3.37 17.80
C ASN A 41 12.02 -4.60 18.47
N ILE A 42 10.85 -5.05 17.99
CA ILE A 42 10.13 -6.22 18.54
C ILE A 42 10.36 -7.46 17.68
N CYS A 43 10.60 -7.30 16.37
CA CYS A 43 10.85 -8.41 15.46
C CYS A 43 11.89 -8.04 14.39
N GLY A 44 12.29 -9.00 13.54
CA GLY A 44 13.27 -8.78 12.47
C GLY A 44 12.80 -7.93 11.28
N TYR A 45 11.61 -7.34 11.33
CA TYR A 45 11.06 -6.55 10.23
C TYR A 45 11.86 -5.25 10.02
N LYS A 46 12.12 -4.91 8.75
CA LYS A 46 12.76 -3.65 8.35
C LYS A 46 11.97 -2.98 7.22
N SER A 47 11.95 -1.64 7.20
CA SER A 47 11.27 -0.84 6.18
C SER A 47 12.15 0.25 5.58
N ILE A 48 11.76 0.68 4.38
CA ILE A 48 12.42 1.75 3.62
C ILE A 48 12.11 3.14 4.22
N THR A 49 10.93 3.30 4.83
CA THR A 49 10.46 4.56 5.41
C THR A 49 9.97 4.38 6.84
N LYS A 50 10.09 5.44 7.64
CA LYS A 50 9.59 5.50 9.02
C LYS A 50 8.08 5.29 9.10
N SER A 51 7.30 5.81 8.14
CA SER A 51 5.85 5.66 8.11
C SER A 51 5.40 4.20 7.95
N TYR A 52 6.14 3.41 7.16
CA TYR A 52 5.88 1.97 7.06
C TYR A 52 6.22 1.23 8.34
N LEU A 53 7.31 1.60 9.02
CA LEU A 53 7.63 1.03 10.33
C LEU A 53 6.53 1.36 11.35
N GLN A 54 6.09 2.62 11.43
CA GLN A 54 5.00 3.03 12.33
C GLN A 54 3.71 2.25 12.08
N THR A 55 3.36 2.04 10.81
CA THR A 55 2.18 1.24 10.46
C THR A 55 2.37 -0.22 10.84
N HIS A 56 3.57 -0.78 10.65
CA HIS A 56 3.92 -2.14 11.08
C HIS A 56 3.83 -2.31 12.60
N MET A 57 4.28 -1.31 13.39
CA MET A 57 4.22 -1.37 14.86
C MET A 57 2.79 -1.59 15.39
N LYS A 58 1.76 -1.18 14.64
CA LYS A 58 0.36 -1.40 15.01
C LYS A 58 0.01 -2.89 15.14
N ILE A 59 0.72 -3.76 14.40
CA ILE A 59 0.56 -5.23 14.51
C ILE A 59 0.95 -5.71 15.91
N HIS A 60 2.02 -5.16 16.49
CA HIS A 60 2.47 -5.53 17.83
C HIS A 60 1.58 -4.95 18.94
N THR A 61 1.06 -3.73 18.75
CA THR A 61 0.14 -3.11 19.72
C THR A 61 -1.30 -3.64 19.64
N GLY A 62 -1.66 -4.30 18.54
CA GLY A 62 -3.05 -4.68 18.25
C GLY A 62 -3.96 -3.51 17.85
N GLU A 63 -3.45 -2.28 17.71
CA GLU A 63 -4.23 -1.11 17.32
C GLU A 63 -4.84 -1.28 15.92
N LYS A 64 -6.17 -1.27 15.83
CA LYS A 64 -6.92 -1.36 14.57
C LYS A 64 -7.84 -0.14 14.41
N PRO A 65 -7.29 1.01 13.97
CA PRO A 65 -8.02 2.28 13.96
C PRO A 65 -9.16 2.34 12.93
N PHE A 66 -9.23 1.41 11.97
CA PHE A 66 -10.25 1.42 10.93
C PHE A 66 -11.25 0.29 11.15
N SER A 67 -12.49 0.64 11.45
CA SER A 67 -13.60 -0.29 11.68
C SER A 67 -14.63 -0.26 10.55
N CYS A 68 -15.19 -1.42 10.22
CA CYS A 68 -16.38 -1.52 9.39
C CYS A 68 -17.61 -1.03 10.18
N HIS A 69 -18.51 -0.28 9.54
CA HIS A 69 -19.76 0.16 10.18
C HIS A 69 -20.90 -0.87 10.02
N MET A 70 -20.73 -1.89 9.18
CA MET A 70 -21.76 -2.92 8.92
C MET A 70 -21.52 -4.21 9.71
N CYS A 71 -20.33 -4.40 10.28
CA CYS A 71 -19.95 -5.61 11.01
C CYS A 71 -18.82 -5.33 12.00
N LYS A 72 -18.37 -6.35 12.74
CA LYS A 72 -17.30 -6.24 13.74
C LYS A 72 -15.88 -6.24 13.17
N TYR A 73 -15.71 -6.18 11.85
CA TYR A 73 -14.38 -6.20 11.22
C TYR A 73 -13.59 -4.92 11.50
N GLN A 74 -12.31 -5.07 11.84
CA GLN A 74 -11.38 -3.97 12.07
C GLN A 74 -10.02 -4.26 11.44
N CYS A 75 -9.31 -3.23 10.99
CA CYS A 75 -8.01 -3.36 10.35
C CYS A 75 -7.08 -2.17 10.61
N ILE A 76 -5.80 -2.35 10.28
CA ILE A 76 -4.71 -1.39 10.54
C ILE A 76 -4.68 -0.28 9.49
N GLN A 77 -5.05 -0.58 8.24
CA GLN A 77 -4.93 0.34 7.11
C GLN A 77 -6.29 0.66 6.48
N LYS A 78 -6.50 1.93 6.11
CA LYS A 78 -7.72 2.39 5.43
C LYS A 78 -7.97 1.67 4.10
N SER A 79 -6.92 1.40 3.32
CA SER A 79 -7.02 0.67 2.04
C SER A 79 -7.55 -0.76 2.23
N SER A 80 -7.16 -1.42 3.32
CA SER A 80 -7.69 -2.72 3.70
C SER A 80 -9.18 -2.65 4.00
N LEU A 81 -9.64 -1.63 4.75
CA LEU A 81 -11.05 -1.41 5.00
C LEU A 81 -11.82 -1.15 3.70
N GLN A 82 -11.33 -0.25 2.83
CA GLN A 82 -11.95 0.06 1.55
C GLN A 82 -12.12 -1.18 0.67
N THR A 83 -11.10 -2.04 0.63
CA THR A 83 -11.17 -3.30 -0.10
C THR A 83 -12.16 -4.28 0.55
N TYR A 84 -12.17 -4.35 1.88
CA TYR A 84 -13.10 -5.18 2.64
C TYR A 84 -14.57 -4.77 2.42
N MET A 85 -14.87 -3.46 2.35
CA MET A 85 -16.23 -2.96 2.14
C MET A 85 -16.88 -3.50 0.85
N LYS A 86 -16.08 -3.90 -0.15
CA LYS A 86 -16.59 -4.52 -1.38
C LYS A 86 -17.29 -5.86 -1.15
N ILE A 87 -17.03 -6.53 -0.03
CA ILE A 87 -17.75 -7.74 0.39
C ILE A 87 -19.22 -7.40 0.69
N HIS A 88 -19.49 -6.24 1.29
CA HIS A 88 -20.85 -5.81 1.59
C HIS A 88 -21.59 -5.29 0.36
N THR A 89 -20.88 -4.66 -0.59
CA THR A 89 -21.49 -4.17 -1.83
C THR A 89 -21.63 -5.25 -2.90
N GLY A 90 -20.92 -6.37 -2.77
CA GLY A 90 -20.84 -7.41 -3.79
C GLY A 90 -20.00 -7.02 -5.02
N GLU A 91 -19.31 -5.88 -4.99
CA GLU A 91 -18.49 -5.39 -6.11
C GLU A 91 -17.29 -6.32 -6.35
N LYS A 92 -17.21 -6.91 -7.56
CA LYS A 92 -16.10 -7.77 -7.99
C LYS A 92 -15.38 -7.14 -9.19
N PRO A 93 -14.47 -6.17 -8.96
CA PRO A 93 -13.86 -5.39 -10.02
C PRO A 93 -12.85 -6.16 -10.88
N PHE A 94 -12.42 -7.35 -10.44
CA PHE A 94 -11.44 -8.14 -11.15
C PHE A 94 -12.11 -9.33 -11.80
N SER A 95 -12.00 -9.41 -13.13
CA SER A 95 -12.51 -10.50 -13.94
C SER A 95 -11.38 -11.19 -14.72
N CYS A 96 -11.44 -12.52 -14.76
CA CYS A 96 -10.60 -13.31 -15.65
C CYS A 96 -11.24 -13.34 -17.05
N HIS A 97 -10.49 -12.93 -18.08
CA HIS A 97 -10.99 -12.93 -19.46
C HIS A 97 -11.13 -14.35 -20.04
N ILE A 98 -10.41 -15.34 -19.50
CA ILE A 98 -10.43 -16.73 -19.97
C ILE A 98 -11.61 -17.49 -19.35
N CYS A 99 -11.71 -17.52 -18.02
CA CYS A 99 -12.71 -18.33 -17.32
C CYS A 99 -13.90 -17.53 -16.75
N LYS A 100 -13.98 -16.22 -17.01
CA LYS A 100 -15.02 -15.29 -16.49
C LYS A 100 -15.13 -15.21 -14.96
N TYR A 101 -14.24 -15.86 -14.21
CA TYR A 101 -14.21 -15.79 -12.75
C TYR A 101 -14.02 -14.35 -12.28
N GLN A 102 -14.80 -13.95 -11.28
CA GLN A 102 -14.77 -12.61 -10.71
C GLN A 102 -14.39 -12.65 -9.23
N CYS A 103 -13.51 -11.75 -8.81
CA CYS A 103 -13.08 -11.64 -7.43
C CYS A 103 -12.93 -10.19 -6.96
N ILE A 104 -12.91 -10.02 -5.63
CA ILE A 104 -12.79 -8.72 -4.97
C ILE A 104 -11.33 -8.23 -4.97
N ARG A 105 -10.36 -9.15 -4.94
CA ARG A 105 -8.92 -8.88 -4.88
C ARG A 105 -8.21 -9.63 -6.00
N LYS A 106 -7.28 -8.96 -6.71
CA LYS A 106 -6.34 -9.66 -7.60
C LYS A 106 -5.46 -10.59 -6.77
N SER A 107 -5.32 -11.84 -7.21
CA SER A 107 -4.19 -12.68 -6.83
C SER A 107 -2.90 -12.03 -7.34
N SER A 108 -1.89 -11.94 -6.47
CA SER A 108 -0.55 -11.45 -6.81
C SER A 108 0.24 -12.53 -7.53
#